data_AF-A0A6B8LZD6-F1
#
_entry.id   AF-A0A6B8LZD6-F1
#
_cell.length_a   1.000
_cell.length_b   1.000
_cell.length_c   1.000
_cell.angle_alpha   90.00
_cell.angle_beta   90.00
_cell.angle_gamma   90.00
#
_symmetry.space_group_name_H-M   'P 1'
#
loop_
_entity.id
_entity.type
_entity.pdbx_description
1 polymer ?
#
loop_
_entity_poly.entity_id
_entity_poly.type
_entity_poly.pdbx_seq_one_letter_code
_entity_poly.pdbx_strand_id
1 'polypeptide(L)'
;MSGKFSLTVSAHGAFGGLATLRLGDQPPRRFTFQEASIVARALEAVALGVSPERHIYMSPIASDHDFDARVEAEGLVVACEGHPDVALSWPEATELAHALKAAAGE
;
A
#
# COMPACT_ATOMS: atom_id res chain seq x y z
N MET A 1 8.54 -6.22 -12.60
CA MET A 1 7.46 -5.22 -12.52
C MET A 1 6.17 -5.88 -12.91
N SER A 2 5.42 -6.33 -11.89
CA SER A 2 4.03 -6.70 -12.13
C SER A 2 3.23 -5.42 -12.40
N GLY A 3 2.46 -5.37 -13.50
CA GLY A 3 1.66 -4.21 -13.88
C GLY A 3 0.43 -3.96 -13.01
N LYS A 4 0.37 -4.52 -11.80
CA LYS A 4 -0.81 -4.48 -10.91
C LYS A 4 -0.90 -3.21 -10.07
N PHE A 5 0.21 -2.51 -9.85
CA PHE A 5 0.21 -1.26 -9.11
C PHE A 5 1.12 -0.21 -9.74
N SER A 6 0.85 1.06 -9.42
CA SER A 6 1.74 2.17 -9.71
C SER A 6 1.75 3.14 -8.55
N LEU A 7 2.90 3.75 -8.28
CA LEU A 7 3.07 4.76 -7.25
C LEU A 7 3.58 6.05 -7.88
N THR A 8 2.92 7.16 -7.61
CA THR A 8 3.34 8.49 -8.07
C THR A 8 3.52 9.43 -6.89
N VAL A 9 4.63 10.17 -6.86
CA VAL A 9 4.91 11.17 -5.83
C VAL A 9 4.49 12.55 -6.33
N SER A 10 3.83 13.31 -5.46
CA SER A 10 3.39 14.69 -5.74
C SER A 10 3.54 15.59 -4.53
N ALA A 11 3.75 16.88 -4.74
CA ALA A 11 3.70 17.89 -3.68
C ALA A 11 2.27 18.39 -3.47
N HIS A 12 1.87 18.52 -2.21
CA HIS A 12 0.59 19.04 -1.76
C HIS A 12 0.79 20.20 -0.79
N GLY A 13 0.05 21.29 -0.96
CA GLY A 13 0.26 22.53 -0.20
C GLY A 13 0.10 22.38 1.32
N ALA A 14 -0.81 21.51 1.78
CA ALA A 14 -1.07 21.31 3.21
C ALA A 14 -0.36 20.09 3.82
N PHE A 15 -0.06 19.07 3.02
CA PHE A 15 0.44 17.77 3.52
C PHE A 15 1.91 17.53 3.16
N GLY A 16 2.54 18.44 2.43
CA GLY A 16 3.89 18.23 1.90
C GLY A 16 3.87 17.15 0.81
N GLY A 17 4.79 16.19 0.88
CA GLY A 17 4.89 15.11 -0.09
C GLY A 17 3.83 14.03 0.12
N LEU A 18 3.17 13.63 -0.98
CA LEU A 18 2.21 12.53 -1.01
C LEU A 18 2.66 11.43 -1.97
N ALA A 19 2.49 10.19 -1.55
CA ALA A 19 2.61 9.00 -2.38
C ALA A 19 1.20 8.52 -2.77
N THR A 20 0.89 8.54 -4.06
CA THR A 20 -0.41 8.10 -4.60
C THR A 20 -0.28 6.70 -5.18
N LEU A 21 -0.92 5.74 -4.54
CA LEU A 21 -0.98 4.34 -4.95
C LEU A 21 -2.21 4.10 -5.82
N ARG A 22 -2.01 3.48 -6.98
CA ARG A 22 -3.08 2.90 -7.82
C ARG A 22 -2.90 1.39 -7.87
N LEU A 23 -4.01 0.65 -7.74
CA LEU A 23 -4.05 -0.81 -7.70
C LEU A 23 -5.20 -1.29 -8.59
N GLY A 24 -4.88 -1.88 -9.74
CA GLY A 24 -5.90 -2.28 -10.73
C GLY A 24 -6.91 -1.17 -11.02
N ASP A 25 -8.20 -1.51 -10.95
CA ASP A 25 -9.34 -0.60 -11.16
C ASP A 25 -9.90 -0.01 -9.84
N GLN A 26 -9.16 -0.10 -8.74
CA GLN A 26 -9.53 0.52 -7.47
C GLN A 26 -9.22 2.03 -7.48
N PRO A 27 -9.95 2.83 -6.69
CA PRO A 27 -9.65 4.24 -6.54
C PRO A 27 -8.25 4.46 -5.92
N PRO A 28 -7.60 5.59 -6.25
CA PRO A 28 -6.27 5.88 -5.75
C PRO A 28 -6.27 6.13 -4.24
N ARG A 29 -5.24 5.62 -3.56
CA ARG A 29 -4.99 5.90 -2.14
C ARG A 29 -3.82 6.86 -2.02
N ARG A 30 -3.98 7.90 -1.22
CA ARG A 30 -2.97 8.95 -1.03
C ARG A 30 -2.41 8.88 0.38
N PHE A 31 -1.11 8.62 0.48
CA PHE A 31 -0.41 8.56 1.75
C PHE A 31 0.48 9.78 1.89
N THR A 32 0.55 10.36 3.09
CA THR A 32 1.74 11.12 3.49
C THR A 32 2.95 10.19 3.47
N PHE A 33 4.17 10.73 3.37
CA PHE A 33 5.38 9.90 3.42
C PHE A 33 5.49 9.09 4.72
N GLN A 34 5.03 9.63 5.85
CA GLN A 34 4.99 8.89 7.10
C GLN A 34 4.01 7.71 7.04
N GLU A 35 2.80 7.90 6.50
CA GLU A 35 1.84 6.82 6.31
C GLU A 35 2.37 5.76 5.33
N ALA A 36 3.00 6.18 4.23
CA ALA A 36 3.61 5.28 3.26
C ALA A 36 4.68 4.38 3.92
N SER A 37 5.55 4.97 4.75
CA SER A 37 6.54 4.25 5.55
C SER A 37 5.91 3.24 6.52
N ILE A 38 4.80 3.61 7.18
CA ILE A 38 4.10 2.71 8.11
C ILE A 38 3.52 1.51 7.36
N VAL A 39 2.81 1.75 6.26
CA VAL A 39 2.24 0.67 5.43
C VAL A 39 3.36 -0.22 4.88
N ALA A 40 4.47 0.37 4.41
CA ALA A 40 5.60 -0.39 3.89
C ALA A 40 6.21 -1.34 4.94
N ARG A 41 6.43 -0.84 6.17
CA ARG A 41 6.94 -1.67 7.27
C ARG A 41 5.98 -2.80 7.64
N ALA A 42 4.67 -2.53 7.63
CA ALA A 42 3.67 -3.56 7.88
C ALA A 42 3.71 -4.65 6.79
N LEU A 43 3.77 -4.26 5.51
CA LEU A 43 3.86 -5.17 4.37
C LEU A 43 5.12 -6.04 4.43
N GLU A 44 6.29 -5.47 4.71
CA GLU A 44 7.53 -6.25 4.86
C GLU A 44 7.47 -7.21 6.04
N ALA A 45 6.94 -6.76 7.19
CA ALA A 45 6.88 -7.59 8.38
C ALA A 45 6.03 -8.84 8.16
N VAL A 46 4.90 -8.73 7.45
CA VAL A 46 4.07 -9.90 7.10
C VAL A 46 4.72 -10.73 6.00
N ALA A 47 5.31 -10.12 4.97
CA ALA A 47 5.93 -10.84 3.85
C ALA A 47 7.17 -11.65 4.28
N LEU A 48 7.91 -11.16 5.27
CA LEU A 48 9.06 -11.86 5.85
C LEU A 48 8.66 -12.87 6.95
N GLY A 49 7.38 -12.99 7.28
CA GLY A 49 6.90 -13.85 8.36
C GLY A 49 7.34 -13.40 9.76
N VAL A 50 7.80 -12.15 9.92
CA VAL A 50 8.18 -11.55 11.21
C VAL A 50 6.94 -11.22 12.03
N SER A 51 5.85 -10.83 11.36
CA SER A 51 4.56 -10.55 11.98
C SER A 51 3.54 -11.64 11.65
N PRO A 52 2.80 -12.18 12.64
CA PRO A 52 1.72 -13.13 12.41
C PRO A 52 0.39 -12.45 12.01
N GLU A 53 0.39 -11.13 11.86
CA GLU A 53 -0.82 -10.37 11.55
C GLU A 53 -1.45 -10.81 10.23
N ARG A 54 -2.77 -10.89 10.22
CA ARG A 54 -3.56 -11.36 9.07
C ARG A 54 -4.27 -10.25 8.32
N HIS A 55 -4.17 -9.02 8.83
CA HIS A 55 -4.87 -7.87 8.31
C HIS A 55 -4.01 -6.62 8.48
N ILE A 56 -3.87 -5.84 7.41
CA ILE A 56 -3.22 -4.53 7.41
C ILE A 56 -4.29 -3.52 7.05
N TYR A 57 -4.60 -2.63 7.98
CA TYR A 57 -5.56 -1.56 7.79
C TYR A 57 -4.93 -0.19 8.05
N MET A 58 -5.22 0.77 7.17
CA MET A 58 -4.91 2.18 7.39
C MET A 58 -5.96 3.05 6.74
N SER A 59 -6.46 4.07 7.46
CA SER A 59 -7.25 5.16 6.89
C SER A 59 -6.35 6.39 6.71
N PRO A 60 -5.77 6.65 5.52
CA PRO A 60 -4.83 7.74 5.32
C PRO A 60 -5.53 9.10 5.36
N ILE A 61 -4.91 10.09 5.99
CA ILE A 61 -5.51 11.43 6.16
C ILE A 61 -5.69 12.19 4.84
N ALA A 62 -4.85 11.90 3.84
CA ALA A 62 -4.87 12.57 2.54
C ALA A 62 -5.73 11.84 1.49
N SER A 63 -6.41 10.76 1.89
CA SER A 63 -7.13 9.84 1.01
C SER A 63 -8.61 9.79 1.34
N ASP A 64 -9.43 9.63 0.30
CA ASP A 64 -10.87 9.39 0.43
C ASP A 64 -11.18 7.89 0.64
N HIS A 65 -10.15 7.03 0.49
CA HIS A 65 -10.23 5.58 0.62
C HIS A 65 -9.15 5.04 1.55
N ASP A 66 -9.51 4.04 2.34
CA ASP A 66 -8.60 3.30 3.20
C ASP A 66 -7.74 2.30 2.41
N PHE A 67 -6.63 1.89 3.02
CA PHE A 67 -5.86 0.72 2.63
C PHE A 67 -6.29 -0.44 3.52
N ASP A 68 -7.04 -1.38 2.96
CA ASP A 68 -7.49 -2.61 3.62
C ASP A 68 -6.89 -3.80 2.88
N ALA A 69 -6.01 -4.56 3.55
CA ALA A 69 -5.35 -5.72 2.96
C ALA A 69 -5.40 -6.94 3.88
N ARG A 70 -5.94 -8.04 3.37
CA ARG A 70 -5.97 -9.35 4.05
C ARG A 70 -4.75 -10.17 3.62
N VAL A 71 -4.08 -10.78 4.58
CA VAL A 71 -2.96 -11.69 4.32
C VAL A 71 -3.51 -13.08 4.03
N GLU A 72 -3.07 -13.66 2.93
CA GLU A 72 -3.45 -14.99 2.45
C GLU A 72 -2.17 -15.85 2.30
N ALA A 73 -2.33 -17.16 2.07
CA ALA A 73 -1.19 -18.08 1.99
C ALA A 73 -0.17 -17.67 0.91
N GLU A 74 -0.66 -17.22 -0.24
CA GLU A 74 0.16 -16.91 -1.43
C GLU A 74 0.52 -15.41 -1.55
N GLY A 75 0.12 -14.57 -0.59
CA GLY A 75 0.33 -13.14 -0.67
C GLY A 75 -0.66 -12.33 0.15
N LEU A 76 -1.19 -11.26 -0.44
CA LEU A 76 -2.21 -10.42 0.17
C LEU A 76 -3.26 -9.99 -0.85
N VAL A 77 -4.45 -9.70 -0.34
CA VAL A 77 -5.58 -9.22 -1.12
C VAL A 77 -5.97 -7.85 -0.60
N VAL A 78 -5.82 -6.83 -1.45
CA VAL A 78 -6.25 -5.47 -1.14
C VAL A 78 -7.72 -5.32 -1.53
N ALA A 79 -8.58 -5.04 -0.55
CA ALA A 79 -10.00 -4.80 -0.73
C ALA A 79 -10.29 -3.30 -0.88
N CYS A 80 -11.39 -2.99 -1.56
CA CYS A 80 -11.95 -1.64 -1.60
C CYS A 80 -13.45 -1.77 -1.83
N GLU A 81 -14.26 -1.17 -0.96
CA GLU A 81 -15.72 -1.27 -1.06
C GLU A 81 -16.22 -0.81 -2.44
N GLY A 82 -17.01 -1.65 -3.11
CA GLY A 82 -17.57 -1.36 -4.43
C GLY A 82 -16.62 -1.60 -5.60
N HIS A 83 -15.38 -2.08 -5.36
CA HIS A 83 -14.40 -2.37 -6.40
C HIS A 83 -13.88 -3.81 -6.32
N PRO A 84 -13.37 -4.39 -7.42
CA PRO A 84 -12.76 -5.72 -7.39
C PRO A 84 -11.53 -5.77 -6.46
N ASP A 85 -11.41 -6.88 -5.73
CA ASP A 85 -10.23 -7.21 -4.93
C ASP A 85 -8.98 -7.32 -5.81
N VAL A 86 -7.84 -6.81 -5.32
CA VAL A 86 -6.55 -6.90 -6.00
C VAL A 86 -5.63 -7.83 -5.22
N ALA A 87 -5.36 -9.00 -5.80
CA ALA A 87 -4.42 -9.97 -5.24
C ALA A 87 -2.98 -9.65 -5.66
N LEU A 88 -2.12 -9.46 -4.66
CA LEU A 88 -0.67 -9.34 -4.80
C LEU A 88 -0.02 -10.59 -4.22
N SER A 89 0.79 -11.28 -5.02
CA SER A 89 1.70 -12.32 -4.54
C SER A 89 2.75 -11.74 -3.59
N TRP A 90 3.42 -12.59 -2.79
CA TRP A 90 4.48 -12.11 -1.88
C TRP A 90 5.59 -11.28 -2.56
N PRO A 91 6.09 -11.65 -3.76
CA PRO A 91 7.01 -10.78 -4.51
C PRO A 91 6.41 -9.41 -4.84
N GLU A 92 5.15 -9.36 -5.29
CA GLU A 92 4.45 -8.10 -5.62
C GLU A 92 4.20 -7.24 -4.37
N ALA A 93 3.87 -7.87 -3.24
CA ALA A 93 3.72 -7.21 -1.94
C ALA A 93 5.03 -6.59 -1.44
N THR A 94 6.14 -7.32 -1.62
CA THR A 94 7.49 -6.84 -1.30
C THR A 94 7.89 -5.69 -2.23
N GLU A 95 7.62 -5.80 -3.53
CA GLU A 95 7.84 -4.71 -4.50
C GLU A 95 7.04 -3.45 -4.10
N LEU A 96 5.78 -3.60 -3.67
CA LEU A 96 4.95 -2.49 -3.19
C LEU A 96 5.54 -1.85 -1.94
N ALA A 97 6.00 -2.65 -0.97
CA ALA A 97 6.60 -2.14 0.25
C ALA A 97 7.87 -1.32 -0.03
N HIS A 98 8.75 -1.84 -0.90
CA HIS A 98 9.95 -1.11 -1.33
C HIS A 98 9.60 0.20 -2.08
N ALA A 99 8.59 0.18 -2.94
CA ALA A 99 8.15 1.38 -3.65
C ALA A 99 7.63 2.46 -2.68
N LEU A 100 6.87 2.06 -1.65
CA LEU A 100 6.37 2.97 -0.62
C LEU A 100 7.50 3.55 0.24
N LYS A 101 8.51 2.75 0.63
CA LYS A 101 9.71 3.25 1.31
C LYS A 101 10.49 4.25 0.48
N ALA A 102 10.76 3.90 -0.77
CA ALA A 102 11.47 4.79 -1.69
C ALA A 102 10.73 6.12 -1.87
N ALA A 103 9.39 6.10 -1.95
CA ALA A 103 8.58 7.31 -2.00
C ALA A 103 8.64 8.13 -0.70
N ALA A 104 8.80 7.48 0.45
CA ALA A 104 8.98 8.14 1.74
C ALA A 104 10.42 8.66 1.99
N GLY A 105 11.38 8.33 1.11
CA GLY A 105 12.79 8.70 1.25
C GLY A 105 13.60 7.73 2.13
N GLU A 106 13.13 6.49 2.27
CA GLU A 106 13.79 5.39 3.00
C GLU A 106 14.43 4.35 2.08
#